data_AF-A0A448MR46-F1
#
_entry.id   AF-A0A448MR46-F1
#
_cell.length_a   1.000
_cell.length_b   1.000
_cell.length_c   1.000
_cell.angle_alpha   90.00
_cell.angle_beta   90.00
_cell.angle_gamma   90.00
#
_symmetry.space_group_name_H-M   'P 1'
#
loop_
_entity.id
_entity.type
_entity.pdbx_description
1 polymer ?
#
loop_
_entity_poly.entity_id
_entity_poly.type
_entity_poly.pdbx_seq_one_letter_code
_entity_poly.pdbx_strand_id
1 'polypeptide(L)' 'MKPTSSITIPGRSVNLDGEAVDVVTKGRHDPCVGIRAVPIAEAMVAIVLLDHLLRFKAQCKQ' A
#
# COMPACT_ATOMS: atom_id res chain seq x y z
N MET A 1 -5.40 7.69 -3.29
CA MET A 1 -4.69 6.41 -3.55
C MET A 1 -4.13 6.45 -4.96
N LYS A 2 -2.87 6.08 -5.16
CA LYS A 2 -2.33 6.01 -6.53
C LYS A 2 -2.90 4.81 -7.30
N PRO A 3 -2.98 4.87 -8.64
CA PRO A 3 -3.23 3.69 -9.46
C PRO A 3 -2.20 2.57 -9.22
N THR A 4 -2.54 1.34 -9.62
CA THR A 4 -1.57 0.24 -9.59
C THR A 4 -0.34 0.60 -10.43
N SER A 5 0.85 0.31 -9.92
CA SER A 5 2.10 0.62 -10.63
C SER A 5 2.44 -0.41 -11.71
N SER A 6 1.84 -1.60 -11.65
CA SER A 6 2.00 -2.66 -12.65
C SER A 6 0.81 -2.64 -13.60
N ILE A 7 1.07 -2.28 -14.85
CA ILE A 7 0.10 -2.27 -15.95
C ILE A 7 0.71 -2.95 -17.18
N THR A 8 -0.14 -3.43 -18.08
CA THR A 8 0.30 -4.15 -19.28
C THR A 8 0.92 -3.25 -20.36
N ILE A 9 0.78 -1.93 -20.20
CA ILE A 9 1.36 -0.94 -21.11
C ILE A 9 2.87 -0.83 -20.85
N PRO A 10 3.74 -0.92 -21.87
CA PRO A 10 5.17 -0.70 -21.72
C PRO A 10 5.47 0.68 -21.11
N GLY A 11 6.28 0.70 -20.04
CA GLY A 11 6.75 1.91 -19.38
C GLY A 11 8.26 2.02 -19.44
N ARG A 12 8.78 3.21 -19.73
CA ARG A 12 10.22 3.49 -19.68
C ARG A 12 10.71 3.48 -18.23
N SER A 13 11.80 2.78 -17.98
CA SER A 13 12.45 2.67 -16.67
C SER A 13 13.97 2.54 -16.83
N VAL A 14 14.66 2.33 -15.72
CA VAL A 14 16.09 2.08 -15.64
C VAL A 14 16.32 0.76 -14.89
N ASN A 15 17.28 -0.05 -15.34
CA ASN A 15 17.67 -1.29 -14.66
C ASN A 15 18.65 -1.00 -13.49
N LEU A 16 19.12 -2.04 -12.79
CA LEU A 16 20.03 -1.86 -11.66
C LEU A 16 21.43 -1.35 -12.08
N ASP A 17 21.81 -1.58 -13.33
CA ASP A 17 23.08 -1.14 -13.92
C ASP A 17 23.01 0.30 -14.47
N GLY A 18 21.86 0.96 -14.37
CA GLY A 18 21.67 2.35 -14.81
C GLY A 18 21.30 2.52 -16.28
N GLU A 19 21.03 1.43 -16.99
CA GLU A 19 20.70 1.43 -18.41
C GLU A 19 19.19 1.62 -18.64
N ALA A 20 18.83 2.35 -19.71
CA ALA A 20 17.44 2.59 -20.08
C ALA A 20 16.78 1.29 -20.60
N VAL A 21 15.61 0.95 -20.05
CA VAL A 21 14.86 -0.26 -20.40
C VAL A 21 13.36 0.02 -20.48
N ASP A 22 12.66 -0.66 -21.38
CA ASP A 22 11.20 -0.68 -21.40
C ASP A 22 10.68 -1.86 -20.57
N VAL A 23 9.94 -1.56 -19.50
CA VAL A 23 9.36 -2.55 -18.59
C VAL A 23 7.93 -2.83 -18.99
N VAL A 24 7.62 -4.11 -19.21
CA VAL A 24 6.26 -4.61 -19.47
C VAL A 24 5.92 -5.64 -18.41
N THR A 25 4.94 -5.32 -17.55
CA THR A 25 4.46 -6.29 -16.56
C THR A 25 3.40 -7.20 -17.18
N LYS A 26 3.69 -8.50 -17.23
CA LYS A 26 2.79 -9.54 -17.75
C LYS A 26 2.15 -10.31 -16.59
N GLY A 27 0.91 -10.74 -16.77
CA GLY A 27 0.15 -11.50 -15.78
C GLY A 27 -1.06 -10.75 -15.22
N ARG A 28 -1.72 -11.35 -14.23
CA ARG A 28 -2.92 -10.77 -13.60
C ARG A 28 -2.50 -9.81 -12.50
N HIS A 29 -2.85 -8.54 -12.67
CA HIS A 29 -2.68 -7.48 -11.67
C HIS A 29 -4.03 -6.87 -11.33
N ASP A 30 -4.13 -6.27 -10.15
CA ASP A 30 -5.35 -5.59 -9.74
C ASP A 30 -5.55 -4.32 -10.58
N PRO A 31 -6.69 -4.14 -11.27
CA PRO A 31 -6.98 -2.91 -11.99
C PRO A 31 -7.18 -1.72 -11.03
N CYS A 32 -7.55 -2.01 -9.79
CA CYS A 32 -7.71 -1.03 -8.72
C CYS A 32 -7.26 -1.64 -7.39
N VAL A 33 -6.17 -1.13 -6.82
CA VAL A 33 -5.73 -1.50 -5.46
C VAL A 33 -6.67 -0.95 -4.38
N GLY A 34 -7.54 0.00 -4.74
CA GLY A 34 -8.38 0.71 -3.80
C GLY A 34 -9.42 -0.13 -3.10
N ILE A 35 -9.99 -1.11 -3.80
CA ILE A 35 -11.00 -2.01 -3.22
C ILE A 35 -10.40 -2.81 -2.06
N ARG A 36 -9.15 -3.26 -2.20
CA ARG A 36 -8.46 -4.01 -1.14
C ARG A 36 -7.93 -3.11 -0.02
N ALA A 37 -7.72 -1.83 -0.28
CA ALA A 37 -7.18 -0.91 0.72
C ALA A 37 -8.22 -0.52 1.78
N VAL A 38 -9.52 -0.62 1.48
CA VAL A 38 -10.60 -0.30 2.46
C VAL A 38 -10.52 -1.18 3.71
N PRO A 39 -10.59 -2.53 3.63
CA PRO A 39 -10.50 -3.37 4.83
C PRO A 39 -9.15 -3.23 5.56
N ILE A 40 -8.07 -2.91 4.83
CA ILE A 40 -6.76 -2.63 5.43
C ILE A 40 -6.83 -1.35 6.27
N ALA A 41 -7.40 -0.27 5.73
CA ALA A 41 -7.52 1.00 6.43
C ALA A 41 -8.40 0.86 7.68
N GLU A 42 -9.51 0.14 7.60
CA GLU A 42 -10.38 -0.14 8.75
C GLU A 42 -9.63 -0.86 9.88
N ALA A 43 -8.89 -1.92 9.55
CA ALA A 43 -8.07 -2.65 10.52
C ALA A 43 -6.98 -1.77 11.14
N MET A 44 -6.29 -0.96 10.33
CA MET A 44 -5.25 -0.04 10.80
C MET A 44 -5.83 1.00 11.77
N VAL A 45 -7.01 1.56 11.47
CA VAL A 45 -7.69 2.50 12.36
C VAL A 45 -8.04 1.84 13.69
N ALA A 46 -8.61 0.61 13.66
CA ALA A 46 -8.94 -0.13 14.88
C ALA A 46 -7.70 -0.38 15.75
N ILE A 47 -6.57 -0.76 15.15
CA ILE A 47 -5.29 -0.97 15.85
C ILE A 47 -4.79 0.33 16.48
N VAL A 48 -4.82 1.44 15.74
CA VAL A 48 -4.38 2.75 16.25
C VAL A 48 -5.25 3.21 17.42
N LEU A 49 -6.57 3.06 17.32
CA LEU A 49 -7.48 3.40 18.42
C LEU A 49 -7.24 2.53 19.66
N LEU A 50 -6.99 1.23 19.47
CA LEU A 50 -6.65 0.32 20.57
C LEU A 50 -5.32 0.72 21.24
N ASP A 51 -4.30 1.07 20.46
CA ASP A 51 -3.02 1.55 20.99
C ASP A 51 -3.21 2.82 21.84
N HIS A 52 -3.97 3.80 21.35
CA HIS A 52 -4.28 4.99 22.13
C HIS A 52 -5.05 4.70 23.42
N LEU A 53 -6.02 3.78 23.37
CA LEU A 53 -6.78 3.35 24.55
C LEU A 53 -5.85 2.71 25.60
N LEU A 54 -4.95 1.82 25.18
CA LEU A 54 -4.01 1.16 26.10
C LEU A 54 -3.01 2.16 26.69
N ARG A 55 -2.50 3.10 25.89
CA ARG A 55 -1.62 4.18 26.37
C ARG A 55 -2.32 5.06 27.41
N PHE A 56 -3.57 5.43 27.15
CA PHE A 56 -4.37 6.21 28.09
C PHE A 56 -4.55 5.46 29.42
N LYS A 57 -4.91 4.17 29.38
CA LYS A 57 -5.03 3.32 30.58
C LYS A 57 -3.72 3.24 31.37
N ALA A 58 -2.59 3.09 30.68
CA ALA A 58 -1.29 2.99 31.32
C ALA A 58 -0.82 4.30 31.98
N GLN A 59 -1.12 5.45 31.36
CA GLN A 59 -0.63 6.76 31.82
C GLN A 59 -1.57 7.43 32.83
N CYS A 60 -2.88 7.38 32.58
CA CYS A 60 -3.85 8.18 33.30
C CYS A 60 -4.57 7.43 34.43
N LYS A 61 -4.32 6.12 34.59
CA LYS A 61 -4.95 5.24 35.61
C LYS A 61 -6.41 5.60 35.88
N GLN A 62 -7.32 5.03 35.10
CA GLN A 62 -8.68 4.74 35.58
C GLN A 62 -8.70 3.32 36.12
#